data_AF-S2ZWX9-F1
#
_entry.id   AF-S2ZWX9-F1
#
_cell.length_a   1.000
_cell.length_b   1.000
_cell.length_c   1.000
_cell.angle_alpha   90.00
_cell.angle_beta   90.00
_cell.angle_gamma   90.00
#
_symmetry.space_group_name_H-M   'P 1'
#
loop_
_entity.id
_entity.type
_entity.pdbx_description
1 polymer ?
#
loop_
_entity_poly.entity_id
_entity_poly.type
_entity_poly.pdbx_seq_one_letter_code
_entity_poly.pdbx_strand_id
1 'polypeptide(L)'
;MAKITIEEIFLLQGQGLTQAEIARRAGVTRQYIYKLLRESGYRSEFALQTRLIRNNFPWELENNEVMDNTVYIQLWLAARFNHNPASISKTSTERVRALIRKLVRFHQVIDYDPHYPWVKGLFNTRGLAFLPRSLTDENYMIKIRPGVTLTEVGKTLWQMPDLKKLRL
;
A
#
# COMPACT_ATOMS: atom_id res chain seq x y z
N MET A 1 34.81 -17.32 -10.82
CA MET A 1 33.54 -16.56 -10.77
C MET A 1 33.51 -15.83 -9.43
N ALA A 2 33.23 -14.53 -9.41
CA ALA A 2 33.04 -13.82 -8.15
C ALA A 2 31.82 -14.41 -7.42
N LYS A 3 31.99 -14.82 -6.16
CA LYS A 3 30.97 -15.48 -5.36
C LYS A 3 30.72 -14.61 -4.14
N ILE A 4 29.65 -13.83 -4.18
CA ILE A 4 29.19 -13.03 -3.04
C ILE A 4 28.28 -13.88 -2.14
N THR A 5 28.45 -13.79 -0.83
CA THR A 5 27.61 -14.54 0.13
C THR A 5 26.37 -13.74 0.55
N ILE A 6 25.43 -14.41 1.20
CA ILE A 6 24.20 -13.77 1.72
C ILE A 6 24.54 -12.77 2.84
N GLU A 7 25.50 -13.11 3.70
CA GLU A 7 25.97 -12.24 4.78
C GLU A 7 26.58 -10.95 4.23
N GLU A 8 27.39 -11.05 3.18
CA GLU A 8 27.97 -9.90 2.47
C GLU A 8 26.89 -9.02 1.83
N ILE A 9 25.86 -9.64 1.22
CA ILE A 9 24.72 -8.91 0.68
C ILE A 9 24.01 -8.14 1.80
N PHE A 10 23.73 -8.78 2.95
CA PHE A 10 23.07 -8.10 4.07
C PHE A 10 23.91 -6.97 4.67
N LEU A 11 25.23 -7.18 4.80
CA LEU A 11 26.14 -6.14 5.26
C LEU A 11 26.09 -4.91 4.35
N LEU A 12 26.16 -5.12 3.03
CA LEU A 12 26.11 -4.04 2.04
C LEU A 12 24.73 -3.37 2.00
N GLN A 13 23.64 -4.13 2.14
CA GLN A 13 22.30 -3.56 2.27
C GLN A 13 22.15 -2.72 3.55
N GLY A 14 22.76 -3.14 4.66
CA GLY A 14 22.82 -2.36 5.91
C GLY A 14 23.59 -1.04 5.76
N GLN A 15 24.54 -0.99 4.82
CA GLN A 15 25.23 0.24 4.42
C GLN A 15 24.43 1.11 3.44
N GLY A 16 23.18 0.73 3.13
CA GLY A 16 22.28 1.48 2.26
C GLY A 16 22.44 1.18 0.77
N LEU A 17 23.26 0.20 0.37
CA LEU A 17 23.37 -0.17 -1.03
C LEU A 17 22.12 -0.89 -1.54
N THR A 18 21.73 -0.54 -2.76
CA THR A 18 20.72 -1.27 -3.52
C THR A 18 21.28 -2.58 -4.07
N GLN A 19 20.40 -3.57 -4.33
CA GLN A 19 20.78 -4.83 -4.99
C GLN A 19 21.48 -4.62 -6.34
N ALA A 20 21.15 -3.53 -7.06
CA ALA A 20 21.79 -3.20 -8.32
C ALA A 20 23.24 -2.72 -8.12
N GLU A 21 23.49 -1.92 -7.08
CA GLU A 21 24.84 -1.48 -6.71
C GLU A 21 25.69 -2.64 -6.19
N ILE A 22 25.12 -3.51 -5.36
CA ILE A 22 25.78 -4.73 -4.88
C ILE A 22 26.17 -5.63 -6.05
N ALA A 23 25.25 -5.85 -6.99
CA ALA A 23 25.51 -6.64 -8.19
C ALA A 23 26.66 -6.05 -9.03
N ARG A 24 26.66 -4.73 -9.24
CA ARG A 24 27.77 -4.03 -9.94
C ARG A 24 29.10 -4.20 -9.22
N ARG A 25 29.14 -4.03 -7.88
CA ARG A 25 30.35 -4.19 -7.08
C ARG A 25 30.88 -5.62 -7.09
N ALA A 26 29.98 -6.60 -7.08
CA ALA A 26 30.32 -8.02 -7.03
C ALA A 26 30.56 -8.64 -8.43
N GLY A 27 30.40 -7.88 -9.52
CA GLY A 27 30.56 -8.40 -10.88
C GLY A 27 29.53 -9.46 -11.28
N VAL A 28 28.33 -9.41 -10.68
CA VAL A 28 27.22 -10.36 -10.93
C VAL A 28 25.98 -9.63 -11.42
N THR A 29 24.96 -10.37 -11.86
CA THR A 29 23.68 -9.77 -12.25
C THR A 29 22.82 -9.46 -11.03
N ARG A 30 21.96 -8.43 -11.13
CA ARG A 30 20.95 -8.16 -10.09
C ARG A 30 20.05 -9.36 -9.84
N GLN A 31 19.71 -10.12 -10.89
CA GLN A 31 18.87 -11.31 -10.78
C GLN A 31 19.53 -12.42 -9.97
N TYR A 32 20.86 -12.55 -10.04
CA TYR A 32 21.62 -13.47 -9.19
C TYR A 32 21.53 -13.09 -7.72
N ILE A 33 21.73 -11.81 -7.38
CA ILE A 33 21.55 -11.30 -5.99
C ILE A 33 20.13 -11.54 -5.49
N TYR A 34 19.12 -11.24 -6.33
CA TYR A 34 17.71 -11.47 -6.00
C TYR A 34 17.42 -12.95 -5.72
N LYS A 35 17.98 -13.86 -6.52
CA LYS A 35 17.84 -15.31 -6.34
C LYS A 35 18.44 -15.76 -5.00
N LEU A 36 19.68 -15.36 -4.68
CA LEU A 36 20.33 -15.71 -3.42
C LEU A 36 19.53 -15.25 -2.20
N LEU A 37 19.03 -14.01 -2.23
CA LEU A 37 18.18 -13.48 -1.16
C LEU A 37 16.86 -14.26 -1.05
N ARG A 38 16.22 -14.59 -2.18
CA ARG A 38 14.96 -15.35 -2.15
C ARG A 38 15.14 -16.74 -1.54
N GLU A 39 16.23 -17.42 -1.89
CA GLU A 39 16.60 -18.76 -1.40
C GLU A 39 16.98 -18.74 0.08
N SER A 40 17.58 -17.65 0.57
CA SER A 40 17.91 -17.48 1.99
C SER A 40 16.70 -17.25 2.90
N GLY A 41 15.49 -17.23 2.35
CA GLY A 41 14.28 -16.85 3.09
C GLY A 41 14.11 -15.34 3.29
N TYR A 42 15.03 -14.51 2.79
CA TYR A 42 14.89 -13.05 2.88
C TYR A 42 13.59 -12.61 2.21
N ARG A 43 12.93 -11.66 2.86
CA ARG A 43 11.78 -10.93 2.34
C ARG A 43 12.10 -9.46 2.47
N SER A 44 11.98 -8.72 1.37
CA SER A 44 12.15 -7.28 1.43
C SER A 44 11.08 -6.64 2.32
N GLU A 45 11.43 -5.53 2.97
CA GLU A 45 10.49 -4.66 3.72
C GLU A 45 9.20 -4.42 2.92
N PHE A 46 9.35 -4.15 1.62
CA PHE A 46 8.24 -3.97 0.69
C PHE A 46 7.31 -5.19 0.62
N ALA A 47 7.87 -6.40 0.55
CA ALA A 47 7.09 -7.64 0.47
C ALA A 47 6.37 -7.93 1.79
N LEU A 48 7.05 -7.70 2.92
CA LEU A 48 6.46 -7.83 4.25
C LEU A 48 5.29 -6.85 4.43
N GLN A 49 5.49 -5.58 4.09
CA GLN A 49 4.45 -4.56 4.13
C GLN A 49 3.27 -4.89 3.21
N THR A 50 3.53 -5.35 1.97
CA THR A 50 2.46 -5.76 1.05
C THR A 50 1.62 -6.90 1.63
N ARG A 51 2.27 -7.90 2.24
CA ARG A 51 1.56 -9.02 2.87
C ARG A 51 0.76 -8.55 4.09
N LEU A 52 1.32 -7.68 4.92
CA LEU A 52 0.63 -7.09 6.07
C LEU A 52 -0.66 -6.38 5.62
N ILE A 53 -0.57 -5.51 4.62
CA ILE A 53 -1.74 -4.77 4.12
C ILE A 53 -2.77 -5.71 3.51
N ARG A 54 -2.33 -6.70 2.71
CA ARG A 54 -3.23 -7.72 2.13
C ARG A 54 -4.00 -8.48 3.20
N ASN A 55 -3.31 -8.94 4.24
CA ASN A 55 -3.89 -9.74 5.31
C ASN A 55 -4.86 -8.94 6.20
N ASN A 56 -4.84 -7.61 6.11
CA ASN A 56 -5.70 -6.72 6.88
C ASN A 56 -6.59 -5.88 5.96
N PHE A 57 -6.76 -6.30 4.71
CA PHE A 57 -7.60 -5.61 3.75
C PHE A 57 -9.08 -5.74 4.17
N PRO A 58 -9.87 -4.65 4.11
CA PRO A 58 -11.16 -4.60 4.80
C PRO A 58 -12.30 -5.34 4.08
N TRP A 59 -12.06 -5.76 2.84
CA TRP A 59 -13.06 -6.35 1.96
C TRP A 59 -12.53 -7.61 1.28
N GLU A 60 -13.41 -8.59 1.09
CA GLU A 60 -13.19 -9.69 0.15
C GLU A 60 -13.54 -9.22 -1.26
N LEU A 61 -12.56 -9.21 -2.17
CA LEU A 61 -12.75 -8.71 -3.53
C LEU A 61 -13.19 -9.85 -4.46
N GLU A 62 -14.43 -9.78 -4.92
CA GLU A 62 -14.97 -10.72 -5.93
C GLU A 62 -14.49 -10.38 -7.35
N ASN A 63 -14.20 -9.10 -7.63
CA ASN A 63 -13.69 -8.65 -8.93
C ASN A 63 -12.24 -8.15 -8.81
N ASN A 64 -11.30 -8.89 -9.39
CA ASN A 64 -9.89 -8.51 -9.41
C ASN A 64 -9.59 -7.24 -10.21
N GLU A 65 -10.44 -6.84 -11.17
CA GLU A 65 -10.27 -5.60 -11.93
C GLU A 65 -10.25 -4.36 -11.02
N VAL A 66 -10.89 -4.44 -9.85
CA VAL A 66 -10.89 -3.37 -8.85
C VAL A 66 -9.47 -3.04 -8.38
N MET A 67 -8.54 -3.99 -8.45
CA MET A 67 -7.15 -3.77 -8.06
C MET A 67 -6.42 -2.78 -8.99
N ASP A 68 -6.89 -2.62 -10.22
CA ASP A 68 -6.40 -1.62 -11.18
C ASP A 68 -7.15 -0.29 -11.08
N ASN A 69 -8.10 -0.18 -10.15
CA ASN A 69 -8.83 1.06 -9.93
C ASN A 69 -7.95 2.12 -9.28
N THR A 70 -8.03 3.36 -9.77
CA THR A 70 -7.20 4.46 -9.24
C THR A 70 -7.46 4.72 -7.75
N VAL A 71 -8.72 4.63 -7.31
CA VAL A 71 -9.09 4.83 -5.91
C VAL A 71 -8.61 3.67 -5.04
N TYR A 72 -8.70 2.43 -5.53
CA TYR A 72 -8.12 1.27 -4.84
C TYR A 72 -6.61 1.44 -4.63
N ILE A 73 -5.88 1.80 -5.70
CA ILE A 73 -4.43 2.03 -5.64
C ILE A 73 -4.10 3.15 -4.65
N GLN A 74 -4.86 4.24 -4.65
CA GLN A 74 -4.67 5.34 -3.71
C GLN A 74 -4.92 4.93 -2.26
N LEU A 75 -5.98 4.15 -2.00
CA LEU A 75 -6.29 3.61 -0.68
C LEU A 75 -5.18 2.67 -0.19
N TRP A 76 -4.67 1.80 -1.06
CA TRP A 76 -3.54 0.92 -0.76
C TRP A 76 -2.27 1.71 -0.44
N LEU A 77 -1.99 2.78 -1.19
CA LEU A 77 -0.86 3.67 -0.91
C LEU A 77 -1.04 4.42 0.42
N ALA A 78 -2.27 4.79 0.79
CA ALA A 78 -2.57 5.41 2.08
C ALA A 78 -2.28 4.43 3.24
N ALA A 79 -2.66 3.16 3.11
CA ALA A 79 -2.29 2.14 4.09
C ALA A 79 -0.77 1.95 4.21
N ARG A 80 -0.04 1.97 3.08
CA ARG A 80 1.43 1.95 3.11
C ARG A 80 2.00 3.16 3.82
N PHE A 81 1.48 4.36 3.55
CA PHE A 81 1.89 5.58 4.21
C PHE A 81 1.64 5.52 5.72
N ASN A 82 0.46 5.05 6.14
CA ASN A 82 0.12 4.92 7.56
C ASN A 82 1.02 3.92 8.29
N HIS A 83 1.39 2.81 7.63
CA HIS A 83 2.33 1.84 8.19
C HIS A 83 3.76 2.38 8.27
N ASN A 84 4.26 2.96 7.18
CA ASN A 84 5.60 3.54 7.12
C ASN A 84 5.68 4.62 6.02
N PRO A 85 5.63 5.92 6.39
CA PRO A 85 5.70 7.02 5.42
C PRO A 85 6.96 7.01 4.54
N ALA A 86 8.09 6.51 5.08
CA ALA A 86 9.35 6.46 4.36
C ALA A 86 9.39 5.35 3.28
N SER A 87 8.41 4.43 3.28
CA SER A 87 8.36 3.32 2.31
C SER A 87 7.73 3.71 0.96
N ILE A 88 7.22 4.93 0.81
CA ILE A 88 6.58 5.40 -0.42
C ILE A 88 7.31 6.61 -1.03
N SER A 89 7.28 6.71 -2.36
CA SER A 89 7.88 7.82 -3.09
C SER A 89 7.06 9.10 -2.96
N LYS A 90 7.69 10.25 -3.21
CA LYS A 90 7.01 11.56 -3.26
C LYS A 90 5.80 11.54 -4.19
N THR A 91 5.92 10.96 -5.38
CA THR A 91 4.83 10.83 -6.36
C THR A 91 3.66 10.00 -5.81
N SER A 92 3.95 8.91 -5.10
CA SER A 92 2.91 8.13 -4.42
C SER A 92 2.28 8.90 -3.28
N THR A 93 3.05 9.70 -2.53
CA THR A 93 2.51 10.59 -1.50
C THR A 93 1.55 11.63 -2.09
N GLU A 94 1.83 12.21 -3.26
CA GLU A 94 0.88 13.12 -3.92
C GLU A 94 -0.47 12.45 -4.24
N ARG A 95 -0.43 11.17 -4.63
CA ARG A 95 -1.66 10.38 -4.88
C ARG A 95 -2.45 10.17 -3.60
N VAL A 96 -1.78 9.89 -2.49
CA VAL A 96 -2.42 9.81 -1.16
C VAL A 96 -3.05 11.16 -0.82
N ARG A 97 -2.32 12.28 -0.96
CA ARG A 97 -2.86 13.62 -0.69
C ARG A 97 -4.10 13.93 -1.51
N ALA A 98 -4.11 13.58 -2.80
CA ALA A 98 -5.26 13.79 -3.67
C ALA A 98 -6.50 13.05 -3.15
N LEU A 99 -6.34 11.80 -2.73
CA LEU A 99 -7.42 11.04 -2.11
C LEU A 99 -7.88 11.68 -0.80
N ILE A 100 -6.95 11.99 0.12
CA ILE A 100 -7.26 12.56 1.43
C ILE A 100 -8.00 13.89 1.31
N ARG A 101 -7.56 14.79 0.41
CA ARG A 101 -8.26 16.06 0.14
C ARG A 101 -9.70 15.82 -0.30
N LYS A 102 -9.96 14.79 -1.11
CA LYS A 102 -11.30 14.45 -1.55
C LYS A 102 -12.16 13.97 -0.38
N LEU A 103 -11.65 13.03 0.41
CA LEU A 103 -12.38 12.48 1.56
C LEU A 103 -12.72 13.56 2.60
N VAL A 104 -11.77 14.45 2.89
CA VAL A 104 -11.99 15.58 3.82
C VAL A 104 -12.98 16.58 3.23
N ARG A 105 -12.72 17.09 2.02
CA ARG A 105 -13.50 18.18 1.41
C ARG A 105 -14.97 17.81 1.23
N PHE A 106 -15.25 16.56 0.86
CA PHE A 106 -16.61 16.11 0.60
C PHE A 106 -17.23 15.35 1.78
N HIS A 107 -16.52 15.23 2.91
CA HIS A 107 -16.95 14.47 4.08
C HIS A 107 -17.39 13.03 3.71
N GLN A 108 -16.51 12.34 2.99
CA GLN A 108 -16.77 11.02 2.41
C GLN A 108 -15.82 9.95 2.96
N VAL A 109 -16.23 8.70 2.76
CA VAL A 109 -15.46 7.47 2.95
C VAL A 109 -15.53 6.61 1.68
N ILE A 110 -14.60 5.66 1.54
CA ILE A 110 -14.60 4.68 0.47
C ILE A 110 -15.33 3.43 0.95
N ASP A 111 -16.12 2.83 0.07
CA ASP A 111 -16.68 1.50 0.31
C ASP A 111 -16.52 0.61 -0.93
N TYR A 112 -16.56 -0.70 -0.69
CA TYR A 112 -16.60 -1.71 -1.73
C TYR A 112 -17.83 -2.60 -1.58
N ASP A 113 -18.58 -2.71 -2.68
CA ASP A 113 -19.66 -3.68 -2.87
C ASP A 113 -19.66 -4.04 -4.36
N PRO A 114 -19.55 -5.32 -4.75
CA PRO A 114 -19.51 -5.72 -6.16
C PRO A 114 -20.71 -5.23 -7.00
N HIS A 115 -21.83 -4.90 -6.35
CA HIS A 115 -23.03 -4.36 -7.00
C HIS A 115 -22.99 -2.86 -7.27
N TYR A 116 -22.01 -2.12 -6.71
CA TYR A 116 -21.90 -0.69 -6.99
C TYR A 116 -21.62 -0.43 -8.47
N PRO A 117 -22.41 0.45 -9.12
CA PRO A 117 -22.24 0.73 -10.52
C PRO A 117 -20.93 1.48 -10.76
N TRP A 118 -20.39 1.35 -11.97
CA TRP A 118 -19.32 2.21 -12.41
C TRP A 118 -19.83 3.66 -12.58
N VAL A 119 -19.12 4.62 -11.98
CA VAL A 119 -19.41 6.06 -12.15
C VAL A 119 -18.30 6.74 -12.93
N LYS A 120 -18.60 7.09 -14.18
CA LYS A 120 -17.66 7.75 -15.10
C LYS A 120 -17.07 9.02 -14.46
N GLY A 121 -15.76 9.16 -14.54
CA GLY A 121 -15.02 10.31 -14.00
C GLY A 121 -14.74 10.24 -12.49
N LEU A 122 -15.33 9.30 -11.75
CA LEU A 122 -15.02 9.05 -10.35
C LEU A 122 -14.25 7.75 -10.14
N PHE A 123 -14.63 6.71 -10.87
CA PHE A 123 -14.02 5.40 -10.84
C PHE A 123 -13.72 4.93 -12.27
N ASN A 124 -12.80 4.00 -12.43
CA ASN A 124 -12.51 3.33 -13.70
C ASN A 124 -13.02 1.87 -13.75
N THR A 125 -13.65 1.40 -12.67
CA THR A 125 -14.29 0.08 -12.58
C THR A 125 -15.59 0.18 -11.78
N ARG A 126 -16.43 -0.87 -11.83
CA ARG A 126 -17.51 -1.10 -10.87
C ARG A 126 -16.96 -1.47 -9.49
N GLY A 127 -17.82 -1.51 -8.48
CA GLY A 127 -17.52 -2.10 -7.18
C GLY A 127 -17.11 -1.11 -6.08
N LEU A 128 -16.68 0.09 -6.44
CA LEU A 128 -16.23 1.11 -5.48
C LEU A 128 -17.19 2.30 -5.45
N ALA A 129 -17.38 2.87 -4.27
CA ALA A 129 -18.17 4.07 -4.07
C ALA A 129 -17.51 5.04 -3.09
N PHE A 130 -17.82 6.33 -3.25
CA PHE A 130 -17.61 7.32 -2.21
C PHE A 130 -18.96 7.53 -1.53
N LEU A 131 -19.04 7.22 -0.24
CA LEU A 131 -20.25 7.34 0.55
C LEU A 131 -20.12 8.48 1.55
N PRO A 132 -21.23 9.14 1.95
CA PRO A 132 -21.21 10.07 3.06
C PRO A 132 -20.68 9.39 4.34
N ARG A 133 -19.77 10.08 5.03
CA ARG A 133 -19.26 9.64 6.33
C ARG A 133 -20.38 9.69 7.38
N SER A 134 -20.54 8.62 8.14
CA SER A 134 -21.38 8.54 9.34
C SER A 134 -20.53 8.54 10.61
N LEU A 135 -21.17 8.73 11.76
CA LEU A 135 -20.49 8.73 13.06
C LEU A 135 -19.75 7.40 13.34
N THR A 136 -20.31 6.28 12.89
CA THR A 136 -19.71 4.94 13.01
C THR A 136 -18.42 4.77 12.22
N ASP A 137 -18.20 5.60 11.19
CA ASP A 137 -16.97 5.55 10.40
C ASP A 137 -15.79 6.20 11.12
N GLU A 138 -16.04 6.90 12.24
CA GLU A 138 -15.05 7.60 13.04
C GLU A 138 -14.05 8.38 12.16
N ASN A 139 -12.75 8.11 12.33
CA ASN A 139 -11.67 8.68 11.54
C ASN A 139 -11.15 7.73 10.46
N TYR A 140 -11.93 6.74 9.99
CA TYR A 140 -11.49 5.81 8.95
C TYR A 140 -11.71 6.36 7.53
N MET A 141 -10.82 6.02 6.60
CA MET A 141 -10.99 6.29 5.17
C MET A 141 -12.06 5.38 4.54
N ILE A 142 -12.39 4.27 5.19
CA ILE A 142 -13.32 3.25 4.73
C ILE A 142 -14.66 3.33 5.46
N LYS A 143 -15.73 2.84 4.84
CA LYS A 143 -17.04 2.70 5.47
C LYS A 143 -17.01 1.59 6.52
N ILE A 144 -17.57 1.85 7.70
CA ILE A 144 -17.74 0.86 8.78
C ILE A 144 -19.19 0.39 8.78
N ARG A 145 -19.40 -0.86 8.36
CA ARG A 145 -20.71 -1.52 8.24
C ARG A 145 -20.57 -3.05 8.31
N PRO A 146 -21.68 -3.81 8.44
CA PRO A 146 -21.64 -5.26 8.36
C PRO A 146 -20.95 -5.76 7.08
N GLY A 147 -20.12 -6.79 7.23
CA GLY A 147 -19.31 -7.36 6.15
C GLY A 147 -17.94 -6.73 5.95
N VAL A 148 -17.63 -5.62 6.64
CA VAL A 148 -16.30 -5.00 6.63
C VAL A 148 -15.47 -5.54 7.80
N THR A 149 -14.26 -6.03 7.52
CA THR A 149 -13.34 -6.51 8.56
C THR A 149 -12.35 -5.42 8.95
N LEU A 150 -12.42 -4.97 10.21
CA LEU A 150 -11.47 -4.02 10.78
C LEU A 150 -10.65 -4.68 11.89
N THR A 151 -9.49 -5.24 11.52
CA THR A 151 -8.54 -5.83 12.48
C THR A 151 -7.81 -4.73 13.28
N GLU A 152 -7.13 -5.08 14.38
CA GLU A 152 -6.33 -4.12 15.15
C GLU A 152 -5.25 -3.43 14.31
N VAL A 153 -4.55 -4.18 13.45
CA VAL A 153 -3.61 -3.59 12.49
C VAL A 153 -4.34 -2.75 11.45
N GLY A 154 -5.50 -3.23 10.96
CA GLY A 154 -6.37 -2.53 10.02
C GLY A 154 -6.81 -1.15 10.53
N LYS A 155 -7.06 -0.98 11.84
CA LYS A 155 -7.36 0.34 12.42
C LYS A 155 -6.26 1.35 12.12
N THR A 156 -5.00 0.94 12.21
CA THR A 156 -3.86 1.79 11.88
C THR A 156 -3.72 2.03 10.37
N LEU A 157 -3.98 1.01 9.55
CA LEU A 157 -3.84 1.11 8.10
C LEU A 157 -4.91 1.98 7.44
N TRP A 158 -6.16 1.85 7.88
CA TRP A 158 -7.32 2.44 7.21
C TRP A 158 -7.80 3.75 7.83
N GLN A 159 -7.20 4.23 8.92
CA GLN A 159 -7.45 5.56 9.46
C GLN A 159 -7.03 6.68 8.49
N MET A 160 -7.65 7.85 8.60
CA MET A 160 -7.16 9.06 7.94
C MET A 160 -5.69 9.30 8.35
N PRO A 161 -4.79 9.49 7.37
CA PRO A 161 -3.39 9.75 7.69
C PRO A 161 -3.21 11.07 8.46
N ASP A 162 -2.12 11.17 9.19
CA ASP A 162 -1.69 12.41 9.82
C ASP A 162 -1.46 13.50 8.74
N LEU A 163 -2.34 14.50 8.75
CA LEU A 163 -2.35 15.58 7.77
C LEU A 163 -1.05 16.40 7.81
N LYS A 164 -0.42 16.54 8.98
CA LYS A 164 0.88 17.24 9.10
C LYS A 164 1.97 16.48 8.35
N LYS A 165 2.01 15.15 8.49
CA LYS A 165 2.96 14.29 7.73
C LYS A 165 2.69 14.34 6.23
N LEU A 166 1.43 14.54 5.84
CA LEU A 166 1.04 14.76 4.45
C LEU A 166 1.24 16.20 3.96
N ARG A 167 1.59 17.15 4.83
CA ARG A 167 1.67 18.59 4.48
C ARG A 167 0.35 19.11 3.89
N LEU A 168 -0.76 18.70 4.51
CA LEU A 168 -2.12 19.14 4.21
C LEU A 168 -2.66 20.01 5.34
#